data_AF-A0A494BAA0-F1
#
_entry.id   AF-A0A494BAA0-F1
#
_cell.length_a   1.000
_cell.length_b   1.000
_cell.length_c   1.000
_cell.angle_alpha   90.00
_cell.angle_beta   90.00
_cell.angle_gamma   90.00
#
_symmetry.space_group_name_H-M   'P 1'
#
loop_
_entity.id
_entity.type
_entity.pdbx_description
1 polymer ?
#
loop_
_entity_poly.entity_id
_entity_poly.type
_entity_poly.pdbx_seq_one_letter_code
_entity_poly.pdbx_strand_id
1 'polypeptide(L)' 'MEEVIWEQYTVTLQKDSKRGFGIAVSGGRDNPHFENGETSIVISDVLPGGPAD' A
#
# COMPACT_ATOMS: atom_id res chain seq x y z
N MET A 1 16.10 -19.86 7.26
CA MET A 1 15.06 -18.95 6.74
C MET A 1 15.24 -17.67 7.50
N GLU A 2 15.51 -16.57 6.81
CA GLU A 2 15.56 -15.26 7.47
C GLU A 2 14.13 -14.93 7.91
N GLU A 3 13.94 -14.65 9.20
CA GLU A 3 12.62 -14.25 9.70
C GLU A 3 12.36 -12.82 9.24
N VAL A 4 11.33 -12.63 8.43
CA VAL A 4 10.86 -11.29 8.08
C VAL A 4 10.10 -10.74 9.28
N ILE A 5 10.61 -9.66 9.86
CA ILE A 5 9.97 -8.93 10.95
C ILE A 5 9.31 -7.69 10.34
N TRP A 6 8.03 -7.49 10.66
CA TRP A 6 7.25 -6.33 10.21
C TRP A 6 7.16 -5.29 11.32
N GLU A 7 7.36 -4.02 10.97
CA GLU A 7 7.12 -2.88 11.85
C GLU A 7 5.73 -2.29 11.57
N GLN A 8 5.02 -1.88 12.62
CA GLN A 8 3.68 -1.31 12.51
C GLN A 8 3.74 0.22 12.58
N TYR A 9 3.12 0.87 11.59
CA TYR A 9 2.94 2.32 11.54
C TYR A 9 1.45 2.67 11.45
N THR A 10 1.06 3.73 12.12
CA THR A 10 -0.28 4.34 11.98
C THR A 10 -0.11 5.77 11.51
N VAL A 11 -0.68 6.10 10.36
CA VAL A 11 -0.54 7.43 9.73
C VAL A 11 -1.92 7.98 9.39
N THR A 12 -2.04 9.30 9.34
CA THR A 12 -3.26 9.99 8.88
C THR A 12 -2.92 10.80 7.65
N LEU A 13 -3.51 10.45 6.51
CA LEU A 13 -3.34 11.17 5.24
C LEU A 13 -4.47 12.17 5.06
N GLN A 14 -4.14 13.36 4.55
CA GLN A 14 -5.11 14.37 4.14
C GLN A 14 -5.32 14.29 2.63
N LYS A 15 -6.58 14.36 2.19
CA LYS A 15 -6.90 14.26 0.76
C LYS A 15 -6.49 15.54 0.05
N ASP A 16 -5.63 15.41 -0.97
CA ASP A 16 -5.40 16.47 -1.94
C ASP A 16 -6.51 16.51 -3.00
N SER A 17 -6.85 17.72 -3.42
CA SER A 17 -7.91 18.00 -4.40
C SER A 17 -7.66 17.40 -5.79
N LYS A 18 -6.39 17.26 -6.21
CA LYS A 18 -6.00 16.77 -7.54
C LYS A 18 -5.45 15.36 -7.51
N ARG A 19 -4.81 14.96 -6.40
CA ARG A 19 -4.06 13.71 -6.27
C ARG A 19 -4.70 12.70 -5.32
N GLY A 20 -5.85 13.03 -4.71
CA GLY A 20 -6.50 12.15 -3.73
C GLY A 20 -5.60 11.94 -2.52
N PHE A 21 -5.44 10.70 -2.05
CA PHE A 21 -4.48 10.38 -0.99
C PHE A 21 -3.06 10.07 -1.49
N GLY A 22 -2.85 10.01 -2.81
CA GLY A 22 -1.54 9.75 -3.39
C GLY A 22 -1.02 8.32 -3.23
N ILE A 23 -1.91 7.34 -3.03
CA ILE A 23 -1.55 5.92 -2.91
C ILE A 23 -2.34 5.07 -3.91
N ALA A 24 -1.73 4.00 -4.40
CA ALA A 24 -2.41 2.91 -5.09
C ALA A 24 -2.57 1.72 -4.15
N VAL A 25 -3.77 1.12 -4.12
CA VAL A 25 -4.09 -0.05 -3.30
C VAL A 25 -4.35 -1.24 -4.21
N SER A 26 -3.64 -2.34 -3.95
CA SER A 26 -3.72 -3.59 -4.71
C SER A 26 -3.85 -4.79 -3.76
N GLY A 27 -3.98 -5.99 -4.32
CA GLY A 27 -4.12 -7.21 -3.56
C GLY A 27 -5.56 -7.47 -3.10
N GLY A 28 -5.70 -8.36 -2.12
CA GLY A 28 -6.99 -8.82 -1.61
C GLY A 28 -7.23 -10.30 -1.86
N ARG A 29 -8.18 -10.88 -1.13
CA ARG A 29 -8.54 -12.30 -1.22
C ARG A 29 -9.06 -12.69 -2.61
N ASP A 30 -9.73 -11.77 -3.26
CA ASP A 30 -10.31 -11.89 -4.60
C ASP A 30 -9.36 -11.41 -5.71
N ASN A 31 -8.26 -10.76 -5.35
CA ASN A 31 -7.22 -10.30 -6.27
C ASN A 31 -5.80 -10.57 -5.71
N PRO A 32 -5.42 -11.86 -5.52
CA PRO A 32 -4.13 -12.22 -4.94
C PRO A 32 -2.96 -11.86 -5.86
N HIS A 33 -1.78 -11.66 -5.27
CA HIS A 33 -0.55 -11.44 -6.02
C HIS A 33 -0.21 -12.68 -6.89
N PHE A 34 0.09 -12.46 -8.17
CA PHE A 34 0.17 -13.53 -9.17
C PHE A 34 1.25 -14.59 -8.91
N GLU A 35 2.39 -14.20 -8.34
CA GLU A 35 3.55 -15.10 -8.21
C GLU A 35 3.52 -15.98 -6.96
N ASN A 36 2.99 -15.46 -5.85
CA ASN A 36 3.06 -16.10 -4.54
C ASN A 36 1.67 -16.34 -3.92
N GLY A 37 0.59 -15.90 -4.58
CA GLY A 37 -0.77 -16.04 -4.09
C GLY A 37 -1.08 -15.21 -2.85
N GLU A 38 -0.24 -14.24 -2.50
CA GLU A 38 -0.44 -13.41 -1.31
C GLU A 38 -1.73 -12.58 -1.44
N THR A 39 -2.58 -12.65 -0.43
CA THR A 39 -3.91 -12.00 -0.42
C THR A 39 -3.97 -10.71 0.38
N SER A 40 -2.82 -10.23 0.88
CA SER A 40 -2.72 -8.99 1.64
C SER A 40 -3.23 -7.79 0.83
N ILE A 41 -3.82 -6.80 1.50
CA ILE A 41 -4.02 -5.49 0.90
C ILE A 41 -2.70 -4.73 0.98
N VAL A 42 -2.19 -4.26 -0.15
CA VAL A 42 -0.84 -3.67 -0.25
C VAL A 42 -0.92 -2.28 -0.87
N ILE A 43 -0.13 -1.35 -0.34
CA ILE A 43 0.15 -0.08 -1.01
C ILE A 43 1.19 -0.37 -2.10
N SER A 44 0.74 -0.42 -3.35
CA SER A 44 1.58 -0.85 -4.48
C SER A 44 2.31 0.28 -5.18
N ASP A 45 1.88 1.53 -4.96
CA ASP A 45 2.55 2.74 -5.47
C ASP A 45 2.23 3.94 -4.58
N VAL A 46 3.15 4.91 -4.55
CA VAL A 46 3.02 6.19 -3.84
C VAL A 46 3.39 7.30 -4.82
N LEU A 47 2.48 8.26 -5.00
CA LEU A 47 2.69 9.36 -5.94
C LEU A 47 3.78 10.31 -5.41
N PRO A 48 4.86 10.58 -6.18
CA PRO A 48 5.90 11.53 -5.78
C PRO A 48 5.37 12.95 -5.54
N GLY A 49 5.73 13.53 -4.41
CA GLY A 49 5.20 14.80 -3.91
C GLY A 49 3.69 14.78 -3.65
N GLY A 50 3.11 13.60 -3.47
CA GLY A 50 1.71 13.41 -3.09
C GLY A 50 1.53 13.46 -1.56
N PRO A 51 0.29 13.37 -1.07
CA PRO A 51 0.03 13.44 0.37
C PRO A 51 0.62 12.30 1.22
N ALA A 52 1.11 11.24 0.59
CA ALA A 52 1.67 10.05 1.23
C ALA A 52 3.19 9.87 0.99
N ASP A 53 3.84 10.81 0.31
CA ASP A 53 5.30 10.87 0.10
C ASP A 53 6.00 11.58 1.27
#